data_AF-R7S4E5-F1
#
_entry.id   AF-R7S4E5-F1
#
_cell.length_a   1.000
_cell.length_b   1.000
_cell.length_c   1.000
_cell.angle_alpha   90.00
_cell.angle_beta   90.00
_cell.angle_gamma   90.00
#
_symmetry.space_group_name_H-M   'P 1'
#
loop_
_entity.id
_entity.type
_entity.pdbx_description
1 polymer ?
#
loop_
_entity_poly.entity_id
_entity_poly.type
_entity_poly.pdbx_seq_one_letter_code
_entity_poly.pdbx_strand_id
1 'polypeptide(L)'
;MWFSGVLHRNISPSNIIIARETDGKVGYLIDLDCSHEFEKWIEFPAANIDNYQDKPSLLRNAKNELGLTITEDTALRLLADFTLRNALNFLAVARNMWENMPDCIVPEPDPDPKRRSCPDTGDGSDNALMRTGTKSFMSGELVSPGFPYHPGFGRYIVVRGVIHDIESYFWVLVYLCLTRTGNGEWRDELLEDPPEDDVPMKILHKFVYCFFDTSEEIMLNANKTALFKRPDDVEKHIVKAFHPDLICLQPLVLSFWKLLAFSYRTYNDLIPGVIHAQLLKLFDEELKGIKQQFEAQTLDVARSSSDSQPPSASEGHVDDVSCTMKPVPSVHAQYDNGHHIRLPKKARVENN
;
A
#
# COMPACT_ATOMS: atom_id res chain seq x y z
N MET A 1 -15.32 -1.06 6.00
CA MET A 1 -15.86 -2.29 5.39
C MET A 1 -15.80 -3.44 6.37
N TRP A 2 -14.64 -3.89 6.85
CA TRP A 2 -14.58 -5.03 7.79
C TRP A 2 -15.45 -4.92 9.04
N PHE A 3 -15.35 -3.82 9.79
CA PHE A 3 -16.20 -3.62 10.98
C PHE A 3 -17.68 -3.44 10.66
N SER A 4 -18.02 -3.15 9.41
CA SER A 4 -19.40 -3.16 8.91
C SER A 4 -19.81 -4.55 8.40
N GLY A 5 -18.99 -5.58 8.62
CA GLY A 5 -19.24 -6.93 8.14
C GLY A 5 -18.97 -7.13 6.65
N VAL A 6 -18.20 -6.27 5.98
CA VAL A 6 -17.98 -6.35 4.52
C VAL A 6 -16.52 -6.66 4.17
N LEU A 7 -16.31 -7.63 3.28
CA LEU A 7 -15.07 -7.83 2.52
C LEU A 7 -15.26 -7.35 1.09
N HIS A 8 -14.28 -6.66 0.51
CA HIS A 8 -14.37 -6.16 -0.86
C HIS A 8 -14.05 -7.25 -1.89
N ARG A 9 -13.02 -8.07 -1.64
CA ARG A 9 -12.58 -9.21 -2.47
C ARG A 9 -12.11 -8.89 -3.90
N ASN A 10 -12.37 -7.70 -4.44
CA ASN A 10 -11.93 -7.26 -5.77
C ASN A 10 -11.23 -5.89 -5.75
N ILE A 11 -10.19 -5.73 -4.94
CA ILE A 11 -9.42 -4.48 -4.91
C ILE A 11 -8.42 -4.48 -6.07
N SER A 12 -8.56 -3.51 -6.96
CA SER A 12 -7.71 -3.33 -8.14
C SER A 12 -7.71 -1.86 -8.59
N PRO A 13 -6.78 -1.42 -9.46
CA PRO A 13 -6.71 -0.03 -9.89
C PRO A 13 -7.99 0.46 -10.58
N SER A 14 -8.72 -0.40 -11.29
CA SER A 14 -9.98 -0.03 -11.95
C SER A 14 -11.11 0.26 -10.96
N ASN A 15 -10.98 -0.21 -9.72
CA ASN A 15 -12.01 -0.11 -8.69
C ASN A 15 -11.69 1.01 -7.68
N ILE A 16 -10.57 1.71 -7.85
CA ILE A 16 -10.17 2.83 -6.99
C ILE A 16 -10.18 4.11 -7.84
N ILE A 17 -11.03 5.05 -7.48
CA ILE A 17 -11.06 6.38 -8.07
C ILE A 17 -10.33 7.32 -7.11
N ILE A 18 -9.26 7.97 -7.58
CA ILE A 18 -8.62 9.09 -6.87
C ILE A 18 -9.16 10.37 -7.49
N ALA A 19 -9.92 11.15 -6.72
CA ALA A 19 -10.52 12.39 -7.16
C ALA A 19 -9.77 13.58 -6.58
N ARG A 20 -9.82 14.73 -7.29
CA ARG A 20 -9.44 15.99 -6.66
C ARG A 20 -10.34 16.22 -5.45
N GLU A 21 -9.73 16.71 -4.38
CA GLU A 21 -10.41 16.91 -3.10
C GLU A 21 -11.69 17.70 -3.30
N THR A 22 -12.82 17.01 -3.12
CA THR A 22 -14.16 17.57 -3.12
C THR A 22 -14.77 17.11 -1.81
N ASP A 23 -15.19 18.07 -0.97
CA ASP A 23 -15.79 17.80 0.34
C ASP A 23 -14.92 16.99 1.31
N GLY A 24 -13.59 17.16 1.25
CA GLY A 24 -12.63 16.46 2.12
C GLY A 24 -12.47 14.97 1.82
N LYS A 25 -13.01 14.48 0.70
CA LYS A 25 -12.82 13.12 0.20
C LYS A 25 -11.94 13.15 -1.04
N VAL A 26 -10.88 12.35 -1.01
CA VAL A 26 -9.85 12.27 -2.06
C VAL A 26 -9.88 10.95 -2.83
N GLY A 27 -10.71 10.00 -2.44
CA GLY A 27 -10.85 8.75 -3.17
C GLY A 27 -12.07 7.93 -2.82
N TYR A 28 -12.47 7.07 -3.77
CA TYR A 28 -13.62 6.19 -3.70
C TYR A 28 -13.19 4.78 -4.09
N LEU A 29 -13.66 3.80 -3.34
CA LEU A 29 -13.63 2.40 -3.73
C LEU A 29 -15.01 2.08 -4.30
N ILE A 30 -15.04 1.60 -5.54
CA ILE A 30 -16.25 1.29 -6.30
C ILE A 30 -16.29 -0.21 -6.65
N ASP A 31 -17.37 -0.67 -7.27
CA ASP A 31 -17.56 -2.07 -7.68
C ASP A 31 -17.57 -3.05 -6.48
N LEU A 32 -18.72 -3.07 -5.79
CA LEU A 32 -18.99 -3.98 -4.67
C LEU A 32 -19.65 -5.29 -5.12
N ASP A 33 -19.70 -5.58 -6.43
CA ASP A 33 -20.39 -6.77 -6.96
C ASP A 33 -19.72 -8.07 -6.52
N CYS A 34 -18.43 -8.00 -6.18
CA CYS A 34 -17.66 -9.11 -5.62
C CYS A 34 -17.57 -9.11 -4.09
N SER A 35 -18.21 -8.13 -3.43
CA SER A 35 -18.14 -8.00 -1.99
C SER A 35 -18.87 -9.14 -1.28
N HIS A 36 -18.59 -9.30 -0.01
CA HIS A 36 -19.27 -10.29 0.81
C HIS A 36 -19.56 -9.74 2.18
N GLU A 37 -20.85 -9.81 2.52
CA GLU A 37 -21.34 -9.55 3.85
C GLU A 37 -21.23 -10.79 4.72
N PHE A 38 -20.73 -10.61 5.94
CA PHE A 38 -20.78 -11.66 6.95
C PHE A 38 -22.20 -11.80 7.49
N GLU A 39 -22.74 -13.01 7.44
CA GLU A 39 -24.05 -13.34 8.05
C GLU A 39 -24.11 -13.03 9.55
N LYS A 40 -22.95 -13.04 10.22
CA LYS A 40 -22.82 -12.76 11.65
C LYS A 40 -21.75 -11.72 11.88
N TRP A 41 -22.08 -10.76 12.74
CA TRP A 41 -21.11 -9.82 13.27
C TRP A 41 -19.98 -10.59 13.96
N ILE A 42 -18.74 -10.26 13.59
CA ILE A 42 -17.58 -10.83 14.23
C ILE A 42 -17.44 -10.08 15.56
N GLU A 43 -17.73 -10.78 16.65
CA GLU A 43 -17.48 -10.26 17.99
C GLU A 43 -15.97 -10.20 18.22
N PHE A 44 -15.49 -9.08 18.76
CA PHE A 44 -14.12 -9.02 19.26
C PHE A 44 -13.98 -10.09 20.36
N PRO A 45 -12.92 -10.90 20.32
CA PRO A 45 -12.60 -11.80 21.42
C PRO A 45 -12.65 -11.02 22.73
N ALA A 46 -13.45 -11.49 23.68
CA ALA A 46 -13.49 -10.88 25.00
C ALA A 46 -12.09 -10.97 25.62
N ALA A 47 -11.60 -9.84 26.15
CA ALA A 47 -10.31 -9.79 26.83
C ALA A 47 -10.24 -10.91 27.88
N ASN A 48 -9.19 -11.73 27.81
CA ASN A 48 -8.96 -12.75 28.82
C ASN A 48 -8.37 -12.11 30.08
N ILE A 49 -9.25 -11.75 31.01
CA ILE A 49 -8.92 -11.07 32.27
C ILE A 49 -8.08 -11.98 33.20
N ASP A 50 -8.18 -13.30 33.05
CA ASP A 50 -7.48 -14.25 33.93
C ASP A 50 -5.95 -14.24 33.69
N ASN A 51 -5.51 -13.83 32.50
CA ASN A 51 -4.08 -13.77 32.15
C ASN A 51 -3.34 -12.59 32.77
N TYR A 52 -4.01 -11.67 33.48
CA TYR A 52 -3.33 -10.52 34.08
C TYR A 52 -2.31 -10.89 35.16
N GLN A 53 -2.42 -12.08 35.75
CA GLN A 53 -1.42 -12.62 36.67
C GLN A 53 -0.07 -12.89 35.99
N ASP A 54 -0.04 -13.09 34.67
CA ASP A 54 1.17 -13.31 33.89
C ASP A 54 1.91 -11.99 33.54
N LYS A 55 1.33 -10.83 33.86
CA LYS A 55 1.94 -9.52 33.56
C LYS A 55 3.40 -9.40 34.03
N PRO A 56 3.75 -9.73 35.29
CA PRO A 56 5.14 -9.64 35.75
C PRO A 56 6.07 -10.58 34.98
N SER A 57 5.58 -11.76 34.59
CA SER A 57 6.34 -12.72 33.79
C SER A 57 6.58 -12.21 32.38
N LEU A 58 5.57 -11.64 31.71
CA LEU A 58 5.71 -11.06 30.38
C LEU A 58 6.71 -9.90 30.38
N LEU A 59 6.59 -8.95 31.32
CA LEU A 59 7.51 -7.81 31.44
C LEU A 59 8.96 -8.26 31.66
N ARG A 60 9.16 -9.21 32.59
CA ARG A 60 10.48 -9.77 32.89
C ARG A 60 11.07 -10.49 31.68
N ASN A 61 10.30 -11.32 31.00
CA ASN A 61 10.78 -12.11 29.87
C ASN A 61 11.02 -11.25 28.63
N ALA A 62 10.17 -10.26 28.34
CA ALA A 62 10.41 -9.28 27.28
C ALA A 62 11.75 -8.57 27.46
N LYS A 63 12.05 -8.14 28.71
CA LYS A 63 13.32 -7.49 29.03
C LYS A 63 14.51 -8.45 28.96
N ASN A 64 14.41 -9.61 29.60
CA ASN A 64 15.54 -10.51 29.78
C ASN A 64 15.86 -11.35 28.53
N GLU A 65 14.84 -11.79 27.79
CA GLU A 65 14.99 -12.68 26.64
C GLU A 65 15.06 -11.93 25.31
N LEU A 66 14.30 -10.83 25.19
CA LEU A 66 14.19 -10.08 23.92
C LEU A 66 14.92 -8.73 23.95
N GLY A 67 15.41 -8.29 25.11
CA GLY A 67 16.00 -6.97 25.29
C GLY A 67 14.99 -5.84 25.07
N LEU A 68 13.69 -6.12 25.19
CA LEU A 68 12.60 -5.16 24.97
C LEU A 68 12.09 -4.61 26.29
N THR A 69 11.97 -3.28 26.37
CA THR A 69 11.25 -2.62 27.46
C THR A 69 9.85 -2.27 26.97
N ILE A 70 8.83 -2.94 27.49
CA ILE A 70 7.42 -2.65 27.20
C ILE A 70 6.74 -2.05 28.43
N THR A 71 5.70 -1.26 28.21
CA THR A 71 4.91 -0.67 29.30
C THR A 71 3.98 -1.71 29.93
N GLU A 72 3.50 -1.44 31.14
CA GLU A 72 2.47 -2.29 31.75
C GLU A 72 1.19 -2.34 30.91
N ASP A 73 0.79 -1.21 30.31
CA ASP A 73 -0.39 -1.13 29.43
C ASP A 73 -0.22 -2.03 28.20
N THR A 74 0.93 -1.97 27.52
CA THR A 74 1.25 -2.87 26.39
C THR A 74 1.20 -4.34 26.82
N ALA A 75 1.77 -4.68 27.98
CA ALA A 75 1.75 -6.05 28.49
C ALA A 75 0.31 -6.53 28.78
N LEU A 76 -0.53 -5.69 29.37
CA LEU A 76 -1.93 -6.00 29.64
C LEU A 76 -2.73 -6.21 28.35
N ARG A 77 -2.53 -5.36 27.34
CA ARG A 77 -3.17 -5.51 26.02
C ARG A 77 -2.78 -6.81 25.34
N LEU A 78 -1.49 -7.15 25.35
CA LEU A 78 -1.04 -8.43 24.79
C LEU A 78 -1.61 -9.63 25.57
N LEU A 79 -1.69 -9.58 26.90
CA LEU A 79 -2.23 -10.70 27.69
C LEU A 79 -3.75 -10.84 27.60
N ALA A 80 -4.46 -9.75 27.28
CA ALA A 80 -5.90 -9.79 26.99
C ALA A 80 -6.20 -10.67 25.75
N ASP A 81 -5.26 -10.69 24.80
CA ASP A 81 -5.44 -11.20 23.45
C ASP A 81 -4.61 -12.45 23.13
N PHE A 82 -3.57 -12.70 23.93
CA PHE A 82 -2.61 -13.77 23.73
C PHE A 82 -2.33 -14.49 25.06
N THR A 83 -2.04 -15.79 24.97
CA THR A 83 -1.35 -16.48 26.07
C THR A 83 0.03 -15.89 26.27
N LEU A 84 0.62 -16.02 27.46
CA LEU A 84 1.98 -15.55 27.75
C LEU A 84 3.00 -15.97 26.66
N ARG A 85 2.95 -17.23 26.22
CA ARG A 85 3.82 -17.76 25.16
C ARG A 85 3.60 -17.05 23.82
N ASN A 86 2.35 -16.84 23.43
CA ASN A 86 2.00 -16.18 22.18
C ASN A 86 2.33 -14.68 22.21
N ALA A 87 2.17 -14.01 23.36
CA ALA A 87 2.61 -12.63 23.56
C ALA A 87 4.13 -12.49 23.41
N LEU A 88 4.91 -13.42 23.97
CA LEU A 88 6.37 -13.45 23.79
C LEU A 88 6.76 -13.71 22.33
N ASN A 89 6.09 -14.63 21.64
CA ASN A 89 6.31 -14.86 20.22
C ASN A 89 6.00 -13.60 19.40
N PHE A 90 4.91 -12.89 19.71
CA PHE A 90 4.53 -11.64 19.06
C PHE A 90 5.64 -10.60 19.22
N LEU A 91 6.13 -10.40 20.45
CA LEU A 91 7.22 -9.46 20.74
C LEU A 91 8.52 -9.87 20.06
N ALA A 92 8.83 -11.16 19.98
CA ALA A 92 10.00 -11.67 19.28
C ALA A 92 9.93 -11.38 17.77
N VAL A 93 8.77 -11.58 17.14
CA VAL A 93 8.57 -11.21 15.73
C VAL A 93 8.71 -9.70 15.55
N ALA A 94 8.13 -8.88 16.44
CA ALA A 94 8.26 -7.43 16.38
C ALA A 94 9.72 -6.98 16.51
N ARG A 95 10.48 -7.54 17.46
CA ARG A 95 11.90 -7.23 17.65
C ARG A 95 12.75 -7.51 16.41
N ASN A 96 12.43 -8.58 15.69
CA ASN A 96 13.15 -8.97 14.48
C ASN A 96 12.84 -8.06 13.28
N MET A 97 11.75 -7.30 13.32
CA MET A 97 11.31 -6.44 12.21
C MET A 97 11.58 -4.95 12.46
N TRP A 98 11.65 -4.53 13.72
CA TRP A 98 11.89 -3.14 14.09
C TRP A 98 12.95 -3.01 15.18
N GLU A 99 13.81 -2.00 15.01
CA GLU A 99 14.73 -1.58 16.07
C GLU A 99 13.95 -1.02 17.27
N ASN A 100 12.97 -0.15 16.98
CA ASN A 100 12.01 0.38 17.94
C ASN A 100 10.61 -0.04 17.51
N MET A 101 9.89 -0.74 18.39
CA MET A 101 8.56 -1.23 18.09
C MET A 101 7.60 -0.03 17.90
N PRO A 102 6.90 0.09 16.76
CA PRO A 102 5.97 1.19 16.55
C PRO A 102 4.72 0.98 17.41
N ASP A 103 4.15 2.06 17.94
CA ASP A 103 2.95 1.99 18.78
C ASP A 103 1.74 1.42 18.02
N CYS A 104 1.72 1.58 16.69
CA CYS A 104 0.63 1.13 15.83
C CYS A 104 0.49 -0.40 15.76
N ILE A 105 1.51 -1.21 16.08
CA ILE A 105 1.39 -2.68 15.96
C ILE A 105 0.70 -3.33 17.16
N VAL A 106 0.56 -2.63 18.28
CA VAL A 106 -0.18 -3.15 19.44
C VAL A 106 -1.67 -3.12 19.09
N PRO A 107 -2.39 -4.26 19.17
CA PRO A 107 -3.82 -4.31 18.90
C PRO A 107 -4.58 -3.30 19.76
N GLU A 108 -5.32 -2.42 19.09
CA GLU A 108 -6.33 -1.57 19.72
C GLU A 108 -7.67 -1.91 19.08
N PRO A 109 -8.61 -2.51 19.83
CA PRO A 109 -9.97 -2.68 19.36
C PRO A 109 -10.55 -1.32 18.96
N ASP A 110 -11.31 -1.27 17.87
CA ASP A 110 -12.10 -0.07 17.55
C ASP A 110 -13.08 0.15 18.72
N PRO A 111 -13.04 1.31 19.40
CA PRO A 111 -13.90 1.58 20.54
C PRO A 111 -15.39 1.66 20.15
N ASP A 112 -15.74 1.79 18.86
CA ASP A 112 -17.12 1.86 18.40
C ASP A 112 -17.36 1.02 17.12
N PRO A 113 -17.46 -0.32 17.25
CA PRO A 113 -17.72 -1.20 16.11
C PRO A 113 -19.13 -1.02 15.53
N LYS A 114 -20.06 -0.37 16.25
CA LYS A 114 -21.48 -0.29 15.90
C LYS A 114 -21.83 0.90 14.99
N ARG A 115 -20.90 1.84 14.76
CA ARG A 115 -21.22 3.12 14.12
C ARG A 115 -21.30 3.14 12.59
N ARG A 116 -21.07 2.03 11.90
CA ARG A 116 -20.92 2.06 10.43
C ARG A 116 -21.97 1.17 9.77
N SER A 117 -23.04 1.80 9.27
CA SER A 117 -24.03 1.17 8.39
C SER A 117 -23.32 0.51 7.22
N CYS A 118 -23.68 -0.75 6.95
CA CYS A 118 -23.20 -1.47 5.76
C CYS A 118 -23.64 -0.70 4.50
N PRO A 119 -22.76 -0.47 3.51
CA PRO A 119 -23.24 -0.11 2.18
C PRO A 119 -24.11 -1.26 1.66
N ASP A 120 -25.23 -0.94 1.00
CA ASP A 120 -26.11 -1.94 0.40
C ASP A 120 -25.33 -2.73 -0.67
N THR A 121 -24.99 -3.99 -0.36
CA THR A 121 -24.34 -4.89 -1.32
C THR A 121 -25.43 -5.76 -1.92
N GLY A 122 -25.86 -5.43 -3.14
CA GLY A 122 -26.90 -6.19 -3.83
C GLY A 122 -26.51 -7.67 -3.89
N ASP A 123 -27.24 -8.52 -3.19
CA ASP A 123 -26.97 -9.93 -2.93
C ASP A 123 -27.24 -10.80 -4.17
N GLY A 124 -26.41 -10.61 -5.20
CA GLY A 124 -26.42 -11.39 -6.43
C GLY A 124 -25.63 -12.70 -6.32
N SER A 125 -26.20 -13.70 -5.66
CA SER A 125 -25.91 -15.15 -5.76
C SER A 125 -24.84 -15.80 -4.86
N ASP A 126 -25.26 -16.94 -4.29
CA ASP A 126 -24.50 -17.90 -3.46
C ASP A 126 -23.29 -18.58 -4.15
N ASN A 127 -22.93 -18.17 -5.37
CA ASN A 127 -21.73 -18.69 -6.04
C ASN A 127 -20.43 -18.00 -5.57
N ALA A 128 -20.48 -17.23 -4.47
CA ALA A 128 -19.40 -16.41 -3.90
C ALA A 128 -18.16 -17.17 -3.37
N LEU A 129 -18.12 -18.50 -3.48
CA LEU A 129 -16.92 -19.34 -3.31
C LEU A 129 -16.04 -19.38 -4.57
N MET A 130 -16.55 -18.94 -5.73
CA MET A 130 -15.74 -18.71 -6.92
C MET A 130 -14.72 -17.60 -6.64
N ARG A 131 -13.52 -17.79 -7.18
CA ARG A 131 -12.38 -16.90 -7.02
C ARG A 131 -12.64 -15.55 -7.72
N THR A 132 -13.29 -14.64 -7.01
CA THR A 132 -13.48 -13.25 -7.43
C THR A 132 -12.23 -12.42 -7.17
N GLY A 133 -11.93 -11.45 -8.05
CA GLY A 133 -10.79 -10.55 -7.92
C GLY A 133 -9.87 -10.49 -9.15
N THR A 134 -9.31 -9.32 -9.44
CA THR A 134 -8.23 -9.16 -10.41
C THR A 134 -6.97 -9.88 -9.91
N LYS A 135 -6.64 -11.03 -10.53
CA LYS A 135 -5.62 -11.99 -10.05
C LYS A 135 -4.29 -11.34 -9.65
N SER A 136 -3.79 -10.40 -10.46
CA SER A 136 -2.55 -9.65 -10.27
C SER A 136 -2.46 -8.99 -8.89
N PHE A 137 -3.58 -8.50 -8.36
CA PHE A 137 -3.64 -7.80 -7.08
C PHE A 137 -4.11 -8.70 -5.93
N MET A 138 -4.63 -9.89 -6.20
CA MET A 138 -5.01 -10.82 -5.13
C MET A 138 -3.82 -11.16 -4.22
N SER A 139 -4.09 -11.39 -2.93
CA SER A 139 -3.11 -12.00 -2.04
C SER A 139 -2.58 -13.30 -2.62
N GLY A 140 -1.27 -13.50 -2.58
CA GLY A 140 -0.65 -14.75 -3.04
C GLY A 140 -1.19 -16.00 -2.35
N GLU A 141 -1.62 -15.93 -1.08
CA GLU A 141 -2.29 -17.06 -0.40
C GLU A 141 -3.63 -17.45 -1.05
N LEU A 142 -4.27 -16.52 -1.76
CA LEU A 142 -5.51 -16.76 -2.51
C LEU A 142 -5.29 -17.06 -3.99
N VAL A 143 -4.06 -16.84 -4.49
CA VAL A 143 -3.71 -17.07 -5.90
C VAL A 143 -3.55 -18.56 -6.22
N SER A 144 -3.25 -19.39 -5.25
CA SER A 144 -3.27 -20.84 -5.43
C SER A 144 -3.68 -21.47 -4.11
N PRO A 145 -4.62 -22.43 -4.09
CA PRO A 145 -4.92 -23.17 -2.87
C PRO A 145 -3.62 -23.79 -2.35
N GLY A 146 -3.24 -23.39 -1.13
CA GLY A 146 -1.91 -23.68 -0.62
C GLY A 146 -1.80 -23.40 0.87
N PHE A 147 -0.57 -23.52 1.38
CA PHE A 147 -0.24 -23.22 2.76
C PHE A 147 -0.18 -21.71 2.99
N PRO A 148 -0.51 -21.23 4.21
CA PRO A 148 -0.26 -19.85 4.56
C PRO A 148 1.23 -19.53 4.43
N TYR A 149 1.55 -18.26 4.16
CA TYR A 149 2.93 -17.77 4.04
C TYR A 149 3.75 -18.12 5.28
N HIS A 150 3.10 -18.12 6.45
CA HIS A 150 3.70 -18.47 7.72
C HIS A 150 2.72 -19.30 8.57
N PRO A 151 3.15 -20.44 9.17
CA PRO A 151 2.30 -21.26 10.03
C PRO A 151 2.16 -20.69 11.45
N GLY A 152 2.49 -19.41 11.65
CA GLY A 152 2.57 -18.77 12.96
C GLY A 152 1.25 -18.84 13.69
N PHE A 153 1.31 -19.00 15.03
CA PHE A 153 0.15 -19.02 15.91
C PHE A 153 -0.90 -20.11 15.58
N GLY A 154 -0.48 -21.20 14.93
CA GLY A 154 -1.35 -22.34 14.62
C GLY A 154 -2.18 -22.15 13.35
N ARG A 155 -1.80 -21.21 12.49
CA ARG A 155 -2.46 -21.01 11.20
C ARG A 155 -2.00 -22.09 10.21
N TYR A 156 -2.87 -23.08 9.96
CA TYR A 156 -2.59 -24.15 8.99
C TYR A 156 -3.45 -24.06 7.72
N ILE A 157 -4.50 -23.25 7.75
CA ILE A 157 -5.47 -23.09 6.67
C ILE A 157 -5.54 -21.62 6.29
N VAL A 158 -5.55 -21.33 4.99
CA VAL A 158 -5.80 -19.98 4.47
C VAL A 158 -7.30 -19.73 4.51
N VAL A 159 -7.71 -18.82 5.38
CA VAL A 159 -9.07 -18.31 5.44
C VAL A 159 -9.07 -16.91 4.83
N ARG A 160 -9.84 -16.69 3.77
CA ARG A 160 -9.99 -15.37 3.15
C ARG A 160 -10.56 -14.38 4.18
N GLY A 161 -9.98 -13.19 4.26
CA GLY A 161 -10.33 -12.16 5.24
C GLY A 161 -9.62 -10.84 4.95
N VAL A 162 -9.79 -9.84 5.82
CA VAL A 162 -9.30 -8.46 5.64
C VAL A 162 -7.85 -8.37 5.20
N ILE A 163 -6.98 -9.16 5.81
CA ILE A 163 -5.56 -9.10 5.53
C ILE A 163 -5.25 -9.28 4.03
N HIS A 164 -6.09 -10.04 3.32
CA HIS A 164 -5.94 -10.26 1.88
C HIS A 164 -6.42 -9.05 1.07
N ASP A 165 -7.49 -8.37 1.50
CA ASP A 165 -7.94 -7.10 0.91
C ASP A 165 -6.87 -6.01 1.14
N ILE A 166 -6.27 -5.96 2.33
CA ILE A 166 -5.16 -5.07 2.66
C ILE A 166 -3.92 -5.37 1.83
N GLU A 167 -3.57 -6.65 1.65
CA GLU A 167 -2.50 -7.06 0.75
C GLU A 167 -2.81 -6.65 -0.71
N SER A 168 -4.07 -6.78 -1.14
CA SER A 168 -4.46 -6.31 -2.47
C SER A 168 -4.27 -4.81 -2.64
N TYR A 169 -4.62 -4.02 -1.63
CA TYR A 169 -4.36 -2.59 -1.62
C TYR A 169 -2.86 -2.27 -1.69
N PHE A 170 -2.03 -3.01 -0.95
CA PHE A 170 -0.57 -2.91 -1.04
C PHE A 170 -0.07 -3.18 -2.47
N TRP A 171 -0.55 -4.24 -3.13
CA TRP A 171 -0.14 -4.57 -4.49
C TRP A 171 -0.56 -3.52 -5.51
N VAL A 172 -1.71 -2.87 -5.33
CA VAL A 172 -2.11 -1.72 -6.16
C VAL A 172 -1.12 -0.57 -6.01
N LEU A 173 -0.74 -0.22 -4.77
CA LEU A 173 0.23 0.85 -4.54
C LEU A 173 1.59 0.53 -5.19
N VAL A 174 2.12 -0.68 -5.00
CA VAL A 174 3.38 -1.11 -5.62
C VAL A 174 3.30 -1.05 -7.14
N TYR A 175 2.19 -1.52 -7.72
CA TYR A 175 1.97 -1.45 -9.16
C TYR A 175 2.01 -0.01 -9.69
N LEU A 176 1.34 0.93 -9.01
CA LEU A 176 1.36 2.34 -9.40
C LEU A 176 2.79 2.90 -9.33
N CYS A 177 3.53 2.64 -8.24
CA CYS A 177 4.93 3.09 -8.09
C CYS A 177 5.87 2.53 -9.15
N LEU A 178 5.60 1.32 -9.66
CA LEU A 178 6.41 0.68 -10.69
C LEU A 178 6.03 1.13 -12.10
N THR A 179 4.75 1.39 -12.36
CA THR A 179 4.22 1.55 -13.73
C THR A 179 3.86 2.96 -14.13
N ARG A 180 3.76 3.89 -13.15
CA ARG A 180 3.31 5.26 -13.39
C ARG A 180 4.38 6.31 -13.14
N THR A 181 4.24 7.44 -13.83
CA THR A 181 4.98 8.68 -13.53
C THR A 181 4.30 9.46 -12.40
N GLY A 182 4.91 10.56 -11.94
CA GLY A 182 4.30 11.43 -10.93
C GLY A 182 2.97 12.06 -11.36
N ASN A 183 2.72 12.13 -12.68
CA ASN A 183 1.49 12.65 -13.25
C ASN A 183 0.41 11.56 -13.46
N GLY A 184 0.70 10.30 -13.11
CA GLY A 184 -0.21 9.16 -13.29
C GLY A 184 -0.22 8.58 -14.71
N GLU A 185 0.65 9.05 -15.59
CA GLU A 185 0.83 8.51 -16.93
C GLU A 185 1.59 7.19 -16.88
N TRP A 186 1.49 6.39 -17.93
CA TRP A 186 2.32 5.20 -18.05
C TRP A 186 3.78 5.59 -18.22
N ARG A 187 4.67 4.81 -17.60
CA ARG A 187 6.11 4.91 -17.83
C ARG A 187 6.47 4.54 -19.26
N ASP A 188 7.22 5.40 -19.92
CA ASP A 188 7.73 5.15 -21.28
C ASP A 188 8.57 3.87 -21.33
N GLU A 189 9.28 3.55 -20.24
CA GLU A 189 10.10 2.34 -20.13
C GLU A 189 9.29 1.03 -20.22
N LEU A 190 7.97 1.09 -20.11
CA LEU A 190 7.07 -0.07 -20.19
C LEU A 190 6.27 -0.13 -21.49
N LEU A 191 6.42 0.86 -22.39
CA LEU A 191 5.67 0.91 -23.65
C LEU A 191 6.30 0.06 -24.75
N GLU A 192 7.60 -0.18 -24.67
CA GLU A 192 8.40 -0.93 -25.64
C GLU A 192 9.21 -2.03 -24.95
N ASP A 193 9.59 -3.06 -25.72
CA ASP A 193 10.48 -4.10 -25.23
C ASP A 193 11.85 -3.51 -24.84
N PRO A 194 12.44 -3.92 -23.71
CA PRO A 194 13.69 -3.35 -23.25
C PRO A 194 14.86 -3.71 -24.18
N PRO A 195 15.76 -2.77 -24.52
CA PRO A 195 16.98 -3.06 -25.28
C PRO A 195 17.81 -4.16 -24.62
N GLU A 196 18.57 -4.94 -25.43
CA GLU A 196 19.34 -6.07 -24.89
C GLU A 196 20.36 -5.67 -23.82
N ASP A 197 20.90 -4.45 -23.89
CA ASP A 197 21.92 -3.98 -22.96
C ASP A 197 21.36 -3.16 -21.78
N ASP A 198 20.06 -2.85 -21.77
CA ASP A 198 19.44 -2.05 -20.70
C ASP A 198 19.02 -2.94 -19.51
N VAL A 199 19.96 -3.17 -18.62
CA VAL A 199 19.75 -3.98 -17.41
C VAL A 199 18.66 -3.40 -16.49
N PRO A 200 18.65 -2.10 -16.13
CA PRO A 200 17.58 -1.51 -15.32
C PRO A 200 16.18 -1.70 -15.91
N MET A 201 16.01 -1.44 -17.22
CA MET A 201 14.72 -1.57 -17.89
C MET A 201 14.26 -3.03 -17.93
N LYS A 202 15.16 -3.98 -18.19
CA LYS A 202 14.87 -5.42 -18.10
C LYS A 202 14.43 -5.85 -16.69
N ILE A 203 15.05 -5.30 -15.65
CA ILE A 203 14.69 -5.58 -14.26
C ILE A 203 13.27 -5.06 -13.98
N LEU A 204 12.95 -3.84 -14.41
CA LEU A 204 11.62 -3.27 -14.27
C LEU A 204 10.56 -4.13 -14.97
N HIS A 205 10.76 -4.44 -16.26
CA HIS A 205 9.87 -5.32 -17.03
C HIS A 205 9.67 -6.67 -16.35
N LYS A 206 10.75 -7.26 -15.85
CA LYS A 206 10.68 -8.52 -15.10
C LYS A 206 9.83 -8.40 -13.85
N PHE A 207 9.95 -7.33 -13.06
CA PHE A 207 9.09 -7.16 -11.89
C PHE A 207 7.62 -6.98 -12.28
N VAL A 208 7.33 -6.13 -13.26
CA VAL A 208 5.96 -5.91 -13.72
C VAL A 208 5.34 -7.22 -14.22
N TYR A 209 6.07 -7.97 -15.04
CA TYR A 209 5.63 -9.28 -15.52
C TYR A 209 5.42 -10.30 -14.38
N CYS A 210 6.42 -10.48 -13.52
CA CYS A 210 6.41 -11.52 -12.49
C CYS A 210 5.36 -11.31 -11.40
N PHE A 211 4.93 -10.07 -11.16
CA PHE A 211 3.98 -9.72 -10.11
C PHE A 211 2.60 -9.30 -10.62
N PHE A 212 2.46 -8.89 -11.89
CA PHE A 212 1.21 -8.31 -12.38
C PHE A 212 0.75 -8.86 -13.73
N ASP A 213 1.61 -8.99 -14.73
CA ASP A 213 1.15 -9.32 -16.11
C ASP A 213 1.18 -10.81 -16.44
N THR A 214 1.85 -11.64 -15.62
CA THR A 214 1.87 -13.09 -15.84
C THR A 214 0.47 -13.70 -15.72
N SER A 215 0.12 -14.55 -16.69
CA SER A 215 -1.09 -15.37 -16.64
C SER A 215 -0.90 -16.65 -15.79
N GLU A 216 0.33 -16.96 -15.42
CA GLU A 216 0.67 -18.16 -14.65
C GLU A 216 0.48 -17.92 -13.15
N GLU A 217 -0.61 -18.45 -12.61
CA GLU A 217 -0.94 -18.31 -11.18
C GLU A 217 0.14 -18.87 -10.25
N ILE A 218 0.80 -19.96 -10.65
CA ILE A 218 1.88 -20.57 -9.87
C ILE A 218 3.05 -19.58 -9.74
N MET A 219 3.40 -18.87 -10.82
CA MET A 219 4.46 -17.87 -10.79
C MET A 219 4.10 -16.71 -9.87
N LEU A 220 2.87 -16.20 -10.00
CA LEU A 220 2.37 -15.11 -9.17
C LEU A 220 2.36 -15.47 -7.68
N ASN A 221 1.84 -16.65 -7.33
CA ASN A 221 1.86 -17.17 -5.96
C ASN A 221 3.30 -17.36 -5.45
N ALA A 222 4.18 -17.98 -6.23
CA ALA A 222 5.55 -18.27 -5.83
C ALA A 222 6.35 -16.98 -5.56
N ASN A 223 6.22 -15.98 -6.42
CA ASN A 223 6.91 -14.71 -6.27
C ASN A 223 6.42 -13.93 -5.04
N LYS A 224 5.11 -13.81 -4.83
CA LYS A 224 4.55 -13.15 -3.63
C LYS A 224 4.95 -13.89 -2.35
N THR A 225 4.86 -15.23 -2.35
CA THR A 225 5.30 -16.07 -1.23
C THR A 225 6.78 -15.89 -0.92
N ALA A 226 7.63 -15.78 -1.94
CA ALA A 226 9.07 -15.59 -1.76
C ALA A 226 9.38 -14.27 -1.03
N LEU A 227 8.65 -13.20 -1.33
CA LEU A 227 8.81 -11.92 -0.63
C LEU A 227 8.42 -12.02 0.84
N PHE A 228 7.34 -12.71 1.20
CA PHE A 228 6.99 -12.89 2.62
C PHE A 228 8.02 -13.74 3.40
N LYS A 229 8.69 -14.67 2.70
CA LYS A 229 9.81 -15.45 3.28
C LYS A 229 11.09 -14.62 3.43
N ARG A 230 11.29 -13.62 2.57
CA ARG A 230 12.45 -12.71 2.59
C ARG A 230 12.00 -11.25 2.50
N PRO A 231 11.48 -10.67 3.59
CA PRO A 231 10.87 -9.33 3.55
C PRO A 231 11.80 -8.24 3.04
N ASP A 232 13.11 -8.34 3.29
CA ASP A 232 14.12 -7.40 2.81
C ASP A 232 14.19 -7.28 1.29
N ASP A 233 13.71 -8.29 0.54
CA ASP A 233 13.74 -8.29 -0.92
C ASP A 233 12.89 -7.15 -1.49
N VAL A 234 11.85 -6.70 -0.79
CA VAL A 234 11.05 -5.55 -1.23
C VAL A 234 11.89 -4.28 -1.28
N GLU A 235 12.70 -4.01 -0.25
CA GLU A 235 13.60 -2.86 -0.22
C GLU A 235 14.76 -3.03 -1.21
N LYS A 236 15.36 -4.23 -1.24
CA LYS A 236 16.55 -4.51 -2.06
C LYS A 236 16.26 -4.46 -3.56
N HIS A 237 15.03 -4.82 -3.97
CA HIS A 237 14.70 -5.07 -5.36
C HIS A 237 13.53 -4.23 -5.88
N ILE A 238 12.37 -4.26 -5.20
CA ILE A 238 11.14 -3.63 -5.72
C ILE A 238 11.22 -2.11 -5.62
N VAL A 239 11.53 -1.59 -4.44
CA VAL A 239 11.56 -0.14 -4.18
C VAL A 239 12.59 0.59 -5.06
N LYS A 240 13.72 -0.05 -5.35
CA LYS A 240 14.76 0.52 -6.24
C LYS A 240 14.30 0.68 -7.69
N ALA A 241 13.23 -0.01 -8.10
CA ALA A 241 12.67 0.09 -9.45
C ALA A 241 11.55 1.13 -9.55
N PHE A 242 11.22 1.83 -8.45
CA PHE A 242 10.20 2.88 -8.45
C PHE A 242 10.59 4.02 -9.39
N HIS A 243 9.57 4.64 -10.00
CA HIS A 243 9.78 5.85 -10.78
C HIS A 243 10.35 6.96 -9.88
N PRO A 244 11.31 7.78 -10.34
CA PRO A 244 11.92 8.85 -9.53
C PRO A 244 10.89 9.79 -8.88
N ASP A 245 9.83 10.18 -9.60
CA ASP A 245 8.78 11.05 -9.06
C ASP A 245 7.99 10.43 -7.90
N LEU A 246 7.97 9.10 -7.79
CA LEU A 246 7.21 8.36 -6.78
C LEU A 246 8.11 7.80 -5.67
N ILE A 247 9.42 8.10 -5.70
CA ILE A 247 10.36 7.60 -4.69
C ILE A 247 10.06 8.12 -3.29
N CYS A 248 9.37 9.26 -3.16
CA CYS A 248 8.92 9.80 -1.88
C CYS A 248 7.95 8.86 -1.14
N LEU A 249 7.33 7.89 -1.84
CA LEU A 249 6.46 6.87 -1.25
C LEU A 249 7.24 5.65 -0.70
N GLN A 250 8.55 5.59 -0.88
CA GLN A 250 9.38 4.48 -0.38
C GLN A 250 9.18 4.21 1.13
N PRO A 251 9.24 5.23 2.03
CA PRO A 251 9.02 5.00 3.46
C PRO A 251 7.67 4.35 3.74
N LEU A 252 6.60 4.88 3.14
CA LEU A 252 5.24 4.34 3.22
C LEU A 252 5.17 2.88 2.77
N VAL A 253 5.71 2.54 1.60
CA VAL A 253 5.69 1.17 1.08
C VAL A 253 6.45 0.21 1.99
N LEU A 254 7.61 0.61 2.50
CA LEU A 254 8.42 -0.23 3.38
C LEU A 254 7.76 -0.44 4.75
N SER A 255 7.21 0.62 5.33
CA SER A 255 6.46 0.55 6.59
C SER A 255 5.22 -0.33 6.43
N PHE A 256 4.43 -0.13 5.36
CA PHE A 256 3.25 -0.95 5.07
C PHE A 256 3.64 -2.42 4.83
N TRP A 257 4.69 -2.69 4.05
CA TRP A 257 5.17 -4.05 3.83
C TRP A 257 5.59 -4.74 5.13
N LYS A 258 6.33 -4.05 6.01
CA LYS A 258 6.71 -4.58 7.33
C LYS A 258 5.48 -4.89 8.18
N LEU A 259 4.51 -3.97 8.23
CA LEU A 259 3.24 -4.22 8.95
C LEU A 259 2.53 -5.45 8.39
N LEU A 260 2.42 -5.58 7.07
CA LEU A 260 1.74 -6.71 6.44
C LEU A 260 2.45 -8.04 6.72
N ALA A 261 3.76 -8.10 6.53
CA ALA A 261 4.56 -9.29 6.82
C ALA A 261 4.51 -9.66 8.31
N PHE A 262 4.48 -8.66 9.20
CA PHE A 262 4.27 -8.87 10.64
C PHE A 262 2.89 -9.48 10.91
N SER A 263 1.82 -8.88 10.40
CA SER A 263 0.44 -9.35 10.59
C SER A 263 0.23 -10.78 10.08
N TYR A 264 0.91 -11.20 9.01
CA TYR A 264 0.87 -12.60 8.56
C TYR A 264 1.62 -13.55 9.49
N ARG A 265 2.75 -13.13 10.08
CA ARG A 265 3.53 -13.94 11.03
C ARG A 265 2.85 -14.06 12.39
N THR A 266 2.11 -13.04 12.79
CA THR A 266 1.37 -12.96 14.06
C THR A 266 -0.13 -13.21 13.90
N TYR A 267 -0.54 -13.74 12.74
CA TYR A 267 -1.95 -13.91 12.40
C TYR A 267 -2.70 -14.75 13.43
N ASN A 268 -3.75 -14.16 13.98
CA ASN A 268 -4.74 -14.79 14.85
C ASN A 268 -6.12 -14.18 14.55
N ASP A 269 -7.12 -14.53 15.34
CA ASP A 269 -8.50 -14.06 15.15
C ASP A 269 -8.68 -12.55 15.35
N LEU A 270 -7.69 -11.85 15.93
CA LEU A 270 -7.72 -10.40 16.19
C LEU A 270 -7.18 -9.58 15.03
N ILE A 271 -6.17 -10.09 14.30
CA ILE A 271 -5.51 -9.36 13.21
C ILE A 271 -6.52 -8.78 12.20
N PRO A 272 -7.56 -9.52 11.75
CA PRO A 272 -8.57 -8.95 10.86
C PRO A 272 -9.26 -7.70 11.43
N GLY A 273 -9.50 -7.68 12.76
CA GLY A 273 -10.08 -6.53 13.45
C GLY A 273 -9.12 -5.34 13.50
N VAL A 274 -7.84 -5.55 13.81
CA VAL A 274 -6.95 -4.41 14.10
C VAL A 274 -6.21 -3.86 12.89
N ILE A 275 -5.88 -4.69 11.88
CA ILE A 275 -4.96 -4.31 10.79
C ILE A 275 -5.37 -3.03 10.04
N HIS A 276 -6.68 -2.76 9.90
CA HIS A 276 -7.17 -1.52 9.31
C HIS A 276 -6.76 -0.29 10.12
N ALA A 277 -6.96 -0.31 11.44
CA ALA A 277 -6.59 0.81 12.31
C ALA A 277 -5.07 1.01 12.34
N GLN A 278 -4.32 -0.09 12.34
CA GLN A 278 -2.85 -0.05 12.28
C GLN A 278 -2.37 0.61 10.98
N LEU A 279 -2.98 0.24 9.85
CA LEU A 279 -2.66 0.81 8.55
C LEU A 279 -3.03 2.30 8.45
N LEU A 280 -4.18 2.71 9.01
CA LEU A 280 -4.58 4.11 9.02
C LEU A 280 -3.60 4.97 9.84
N LYS A 281 -3.22 4.53 11.03
CA LYS A 281 -2.19 5.22 11.85
C LYS A 281 -0.87 5.34 11.08
N LEU A 282 -0.45 4.25 10.42
CA LEU A 282 0.74 4.24 9.57
C LEU A 282 0.63 5.26 8.44
N PHE A 283 -0.51 5.35 7.76
CA PHE A 283 -0.72 6.33 6.70
C PHE A 283 -0.67 7.77 7.23
N ASP A 284 -1.27 8.05 8.39
CA ASP A 284 -1.23 9.38 9.00
C ASP A 284 0.21 9.81 9.35
N GLU A 285 1.00 8.89 9.91
CA GLU A 285 2.41 9.11 10.26
C GLU A 285 3.28 9.37 9.01
N GLU A 286 3.18 8.52 7.99
CA GLU A 286 3.97 8.63 6.77
C GLU A 286 3.55 9.85 5.93
N LEU A 287 2.25 10.16 5.87
CA LEU A 287 1.74 11.35 5.19
C LEU A 287 2.28 12.64 5.80
N LYS A 288 2.42 12.68 7.14
CA LYS A 288 3.05 13.82 7.82
C LYS A 288 4.50 13.99 7.37
N GLY A 289 5.26 12.90 7.26
CA GLY A 289 6.63 12.91 6.77
C GLY A 289 6.75 13.41 5.34
N ILE A 290 5.88 12.92 4.44
CA ILE A 290 5.84 13.33 3.04
C ILE A 290 5.52 14.83 2.91
N LYS A 291 4.51 15.33 3.64
CA LYS A 291 4.15 16.76 3.64
C LYS A 291 5.32 17.65 4.06
N GLN A 292 6.03 17.26 5.12
CA GLN A 292 7.20 17.99 5.61
C GLN A 292 8.33 18.04 4.57
N GLN A 293 8.55 16.95 3.82
CA GLN A 293 9.55 16.92 2.74
C GLN A 293 9.20 17.91 1.62
N PHE A 294 7.94 17.94 1.18
CA PHE A 294 7.49 18.87 0.14
C PHE A 294 7.54 20.34 0.59
N GLU A 295 7.16 20.62 1.83
CA GLU A 295 7.26 21.97 2.42
C GLU A 295 8.73 22.44 2.49
N ALA A 296 9.66 21.57 2.89
CA ALA A 296 11.08 21.89 2.95
C ALA A 296 11.68 22.17 1.56
N GLN A 297 11.37 21.33 0.57
CA GLN A 297 11.83 21.53 -0.82
C GLN A 297 11.31 22.84 -1.41
N THR A 298 10.07 23.22 -1.11
CA THR A 298 9.48 24.49 -1.58
C THR A 298 10.21 25.70 -1.01
N LEU A 299 10.62 25.65 0.26
CA LEU A 299 11.38 26.71 0.91
C LEU A 299 12.80 26.87 0.36
N ASP A 300 13.46 25.77 -0.01
CA ASP A 300 14.81 25.80 -0.59
C ASP A 300 14.81 26.36 -2.03
N VAL A 301 13.77 26.06 -2.82
CA VAL A 301 13.57 26.68 -4.15
C VAL A 301 13.33 28.19 -4.00
N ALA A 302 12.54 28.62 -3.01
CA ALA A 302 12.30 30.04 -2.76
C ALA A 302 13.57 30.80 -2.33
N ARG A 303 14.44 30.18 -1.53
CA ARG A 303 15.72 30.79 -1.09
C ARG A 303 16.77 30.85 -2.19
N SER A 304 16.89 29.80 -3.00
CA SER A 304 17.81 29.81 -4.15
C SER A 304 17.40 30.81 -5.23
N SER A 305 16.10 31.09 -5.37
CA SER A 305 15.56 32.16 -6.20
C SER A 305 15.93 33.57 -5.71
N SER A 306 16.08 33.80 -4.40
CA SER A 306 16.39 35.14 -3.86
C SER A 306 17.88 35.48 -3.90
N ASP A 307 18.75 34.48 -3.78
CA ASP A 307 20.22 34.68 -3.80
C ASP A 307 20.81 34.84 -5.21
N SER A 308 19.97 34.66 -6.24
CA SER A 308 20.35 34.79 -7.65
C SER A 308 20.10 36.20 -8.22
N GLN A 309 19.62 37.17 -7.42
CA GLN A 309 19.50 38.55 -7.87
C GLN A 309 20.87 39.24 -7.84
N PRO A 310 21.43 39.64 -9.00
CA PRO A 310 22.66 40.43 -9.01
C PRO A 310 22.41 41.78 -8.33
N PRO A 311 23.42 42.36 -7.64
CA PRO A 311 23.29 43.68 -7.04
C PRO A 311 22.92 44.68 -8.14
N SER A 312 21.71 45.20 -8.06
CA SER A 312 21.22 46.23 -8.97
C SER A 312 22.13 47.44 -8.84
N ALA A 313 22.91 47.69 -9.90
CA ALA A 313 23.70 48.88 -10.06
C ALA A 313 22.76 50.08 -10.05
N SER A 314 22.84 50.87 -8.99
CA SER A 314 22.29 52.21 -8.92
C SER A 314 23.04 53.10 -9.90
N GLU A 315 22.42 53.48 -11.01
CA GLU A 315 22.83 54.67 -11.76
C GLU A 315 21.72 55.15 -12.72
N GLY A 316 21.47 56.46 -12.69
CA GLY A 316 21.09 57.19 -13.91
C GLY A 316 19.61 57.48 -14.12
N HIS A 317 19.12 58.53 -13.46
CA HIS A 317 18.01 59.36 -13.91
C HIS A 317 18.37 60.03 -15.26
N VAL A 318 17.58 59.81 -16.32
CA VAL A 318 17.44 60.72 -17.47
C VAL A 318 16.00 60.62 -18.01
N ASP A 319 15.42 61.80 -18.26
CA ASP A 319 14.07 62.05 -18.72
C ASP A 319 13.80 61.70 -20.20
N ASP A 320 12.51 61.43 -20.45
CA ASP A 320 11.67 61.89 -21.56
C ASP A 320 11.70 61.26 -22.98
N VAL A 321 10.49 61.34 -23.57
CA VAL A 321 10.08 61.25 -24.99
C VAL A 321 9.57 59.91 -25.52
N SER A 322 8.24 59.74 -25.34
CA SER A 322 7.22 59.46 -26.37
C SER A 322 7.64 58.75 -27.67
N CYS A 323 7.08 57.55 -27.92
CA CYS A 323 6.74 57.16 -29.29
C CYS A 323 5.48 56.25 -29.37
N THR A 324 4.56 56.72 -30.20
CA THR A 324 3.24 56.21 -30.58
C THR A 324 3.28 55.01 -31.55
N MET A 325 2.13 54.30 -31.63
CA MET A 325 1.63 53.39 -32.70
C MET A 325 2.09 51.92 -32.58
N LYS A 326 1.30 50.86 -32.81
CA LYS A 326 -0.05 50.59 -33.39
C LYS A 326 -0.43 49.14 -33.01
N PRO A 327 -1.71 48.72 -33.06
CA PRO A 327 -2.12 47.33 -32.81
C PRO A 327 -2.22 46.51 -34.10
N VAL A 328 -1.82 45.23 -34.06
CA VAL A 328 -2.08 44.20 -35.10
C VAL A 328 -2.11 42.81 -34.41
N PRO A 329 -2.69 41.74 -35.00
CA PRO A 329 -3.89 41.13 -34.45
C PRO A 329 -3.71 39.65 -34.05
N SER A 330 -4.74 39.18 -33.34
CA SER A 330 -5.09 37.78 -33.09
C SER A 330 -4.95 36.86 -34.30
N VAL A 331 -4.25 35.75 -34.13
CA VAL A 331 -4.24 34.60 -35.05
C VAL A 331 -4.91 33.42 -34.35
N HIS A 332 -6.05 33.00 -34.92
CA HIS A 332 -6.65 31.69 -34.73
C HIS A 332 -5.72 30.61 -35.31
N ALA A 333 -5.52 29.52 -34.58
CA ALA A 333 -5.10 28.24 -35.14
C ALA A 333 -6.12 27.17 -34.74
N GLN A 334 -6.83 26.68 -35.75
CA GLN A 334 -7.61 25.45 -35.74
C GLN A 334 -6.67 24.26 -35.54
N TYR A 335 -7.05 23.31 -34.69
CA TYR A 335 -6.51 21.96 -34.73
C TYR A 335 -7.62 21.03 -35.22
N ASP A 336 -7.37 20.46 -36.39
CA ASP A 336 -8.11 19.37 -37.01
C ASP A 336 -7.13 18.20 -37.21
N ASN A 337 -7.71 17.01 -37.35
CA ASN A 337 -7.15 15.70 -37.71
C ASN A 337 -6.80 14.72 -36.59
N GLY A 338 -7.72 13.76 -36.47
CA GLY A 338 -7.53 12.48 -35.82
C GLY A 338 -6.41 11.63 -36.41
N HIS A 339 -5.95 10.70 -35.59
CA HIS A 339 -5.17 9.55 -36.02
C HIS A 339 -5.74 8.26 -35.42
N HIS A 340 -6.21 7.41 -36.31
CA HIS A 340 -6.46 5.99 -36.09
C HIS A 340 -5.15 5.29 -35.74
N ILE A 341 -5.07 4.67 -34.55
CA ILE A 341 -4.01 3.71 -34.25
C ILE A 341 -4.54 2.30 -34.54
N ARG A 342 -3.90 1.66 -35.53
CA ARG A 342 -4.03 0.24 -35.88
C ARG A 342 -3.36 -0.60 -34.79
N LEU A 343 -4.09 -1.59 -34.27
CA LEU A 343 -3.52 -2.70 -33.49
C LEU A 343 -2.68 -3.62 -34.40
N PRO A 344 -1.50 -4.10 -33.95
CA PRO A 344 -0.78 -5.14 -34.67
C PRO A 344 -1.41 -6.53 -34.46
N LYS A 345 -1.40 -7.30 -35.56
CA LYS A 345 -1.96 -8.64 -35.71
C LYS A 345 -1.16 -9.66 -34.90
N LYS A 346 -1.89 -10.55 -34.20
CA LYS A 346 -1.37 -11.79 -33.60
C LYS A 346 -0.64 -12.64 -34.65
N ALA A 347 0.58 -13.05 -34.34
CA ALA A 347 1.29 -14.09 -35.06
C ALA A 347 0.62 -15.46 -34.81
N ARG A 348 0.43 -16.18 -35.91
CA ARG A 348 -0.19 -17.50 -36.02
C ARG A 348 0.91 -18.53 -35.73
N VAL A 349 0.74 -19.34 -34.69
CA VAL A 349 1.56 -20.54 -34.49
C VAL A 349 0.97 -21.64 -35.35
N GLU A 350 1.69 -22.05 -36.39
CA GLU A 350 1.45 -23.29 -37.12
C GLU A 350 2.17 -24.42 -36.37
N ASN A 351 1.40 -25.43 -35.95
CA ASN A 351 1.93 -26.67 -35.40
C ASN A 351 2.33 -27.60 -36.56
N ASN A 352 3.54 -28.17 -36.45
CA ASN A 352 3.87 -29.48 -37.02
C ASN A 352 3.69 -30.55 -35.96
#